data_AF-R7LNH9-F1
#
_entry.id   AF-R7LNH9-F1
#
_cell.length_a   1.000
_cell.length_b   1.000
_cell.length_c   1.000
_cell.angle_alpha   90.00
_cell.angle_beta   90.00
_cell.angle_gamma   90.00
#
_symmetry.space_group_name_H-M   'P 1'
#
loop_
_entity.id
_entity.type
_entity.pdbx_description
1 polymer ?
#
loop_
_entity_poly.entity_id
_entity_poly.type
_entity_poly.pdbx_seq_one_letter_code
_entity_poly.pdbx_strand_id
1 'polypeptide(L)'
;MIIKTLKINKQFYFITTLLSIIIILTGYFFISKSVTFGPELFWNNYSDVNPSESSNDNFIKWVDFNITSEALSKTAKLDITSHNSDSEIKYNWIELLSYLACKNGGNFKNFKQTDLDKLVDQLQNGKSMQELTQNMKYYNYYFNAYSAVLSGFIGNYSIEVEDESGTTHFEDKYGIKAFLPIAKNYNFSHYDDFGASRSYGFKRTHLGNDLMGSIGTPIIAVESGTVEHLGWNQYGGWRVGIRSLDGKRYYYYAHLRKNHPYVSGLTEGSKVTAGDVIGYLGMTGYSTKENVNNINVPHLYFGLQLILDESQVDGNNEIWIDVYNIIEFLMQNRSSVFMNNSETKDYVRKYNLKE
;
A
#
# COMPACT_ATOMS: atom_id res chain seq x y z
N MET A 1 -45.44 -63.27 25.02
CA MET A 1 -44.22 -62.43 25.08
C MET A 1 -44.58 -61.15 25.84
N ILE A 2 -44.35 -61.14 27.15
CA ILE A 2 -44.76 -60.03 28.04
C ILE A 2 -43.53 -59.15 28.26
N ILE A 3 -43.52 -57.96 27.66
CA ILE A 3 -42.50 -56.93 27.90
C ILE A 3 -42.83 -56.26 29.23
N LYS A 4 -42.03 -56.53 30.27
CA LYS A 4 -42.09 -55.79 31.53
C LYS A 4 -41.48 -54.41 31.31
N THR A 5 -42.31 -53.38 31.33
CA THR A 5 -41.87 -51.98 31.33
C THR A 5 -41.23 -51.64 32.68
N LEU A 6 -39.94 -51.35 32.67
CA LEU A 6 -39.19 -50.85 33.83
C LEU A 6 -39.70 -49.45 34.19
N LYS A 7 -40.46 -49.32 35.29
CA LYS A 7 -40.76 -48.02 35.90
C LYS A 7 -39.53 -47.54 36.67
N ILE A 8 -38.79 -46.63 36.05
CA ILE A 8 -37.67 -45.93 36.70
C ILE A 8 -38.26 -44.91 37.70
N ASN A 9 -37.79 -44.97 38.95
CA ASN A 9 -38.26 -44.15 40.06
C ASN A 9 -37.94 -42.66 39.81
N LYS A 10 -38.84 -41.73 40.15
CA LYS A 10 -38.61 -40.27 40.07
C LYS A 10 -37.38 -39.81 40.85
N GLN A 11 -37.04 -40.50 41.95
CA GLN A 11 -35.79 -40.26 42.68
C GLN A 11 -34.54 -40.54 41.82
N PHE A 12 -34.60 -41.52 40.92
CA PHE A 12 -33.50 -41.84 40.02
C PHE A 12 -33.27 -40.71 39.00
N TYR A 13 -34.35 -40.14 38.43
CA TYR A 13 -34.26 -38.97 37.56
C TYR A 13 -33.65 -37.76 38.26
N PHE A 14 -34.02 -37.53 39.52
CA PHE A 14 -33.48 -36.44 40.33
C PHE A 14 -31.98 -36.63 40.62
N ILE A 15 -31.56 -37.86 40.93
CA ILE A 15 -30.15 -38.19 41.17
C ILE A 15 -29.34 -38.03 39.88
N THR A 16 -29.85 -38.50 38.73
CA THR A 16 -29.14 -38.38 37.45
C THR A 16 -29.04 -36.93 36.97
N THR A 17 -30.06 -36.10 37.22
CA THR A 17 -30.00 -34.65 36.90
C THR A 17 -29.07 -33.90 37.85
N LEU A 18 -29.06 -34.22 39.13
CA LEU A 18 -28.13 -33.62 40.09
C LEU A 18 -26.66 -33.98 39.76
N LEU A 19 -26.39 -35.24 39.40
CA LEU A 19 -25.06 -35.68 38.96
C LEU A 19 -24.59 -34.98 37.68
N SER A 20 -25.48 -34.77 36.71
CA SER A 20 -25.14 -34.05 35.47
C SER A 20 -24.89 -32.56 35.71
N ILE A 21 -25.63 -31.92 36.62
CA ILE A 21 -25.37 -30.52 37.05
C ILE A 21 -24.02 -30.40 37.77
N ILE A 22 -23.68 -31.36 38.64
CA ILE A 22 -22.37 -31.38 39.33
C ILE A 22 -21.24 -31.57 38.31
N ILE A 23 -21.38 -32.47 37.34
CA ILE A 23 -20.38 -32.66 36.27
C ILE A 23 -20.19 -31.38 35.46
N ILE A 24 -21.27 -30.68 35.08
CA ILE A 24 -21.21 -29.41 34.36
C ILE A 24 -20.52 -28.32 35.21
N LEU A 25 -20.83 -28.22 36.50
CA LEU A 25 -20.20 -27.26 37.42
C LEU A 25 -18.72 -27.56 37.67
N THR A 26 -18.34 -28.83 37.80
CA THR A 26 -16.92 -29.22 37.93
C THR A 26 -16.14 -29.01 36.63
N GLY A 27 -16.75 -29.25 35.47
CA GLY A 27 -16.18 -28.90 34.16
C GLY A 27 -15.98 -27.40 34.01
N TYR A 28 -16.94 -26.59 34.47
CA TYR A 28 -16.82 -25.13 34.48
C TYR A 28 -15.69 -24.65 35.40
N PHE A 29 -15.52 -25.26 36.58
CA PHE A 29 -14.45 -24.92 37.53
C PHE A 29 -13.04 -25.31 37.05
N PHE A 30 -12.93 -26.37 36.24
CA PHE A 30 -11.67 -26.76 35.60
C PHE A 30 -11.37 -25.93 34.36
N ILE A 31 -12.37 -25.53 33.56
CA ILE A 31 -12.20 -24.62 32.42
C ILE A 31 -11.92 -23.19 32.90
N SER A 32 -12.54 -22.72 33.99
CA SER A 32 -12.34 -21.38 34.55
C SER A 32 -11.01 -21.21 35.31
N LYS A 33 -10.28 -22.30 35.58
CA LYS A 33 -8.88 -22.26 36.04
C LYS A 33 -7.87 -22.27 34.89
N SER A 34 -8.30 -22.55 33.66
CA SER A 34 -7.43 -22.60 32.47
C SER A 34 -7.77 -21.56 31.39
N VAL A 35 -8.79 -20.72 31.58
CA VAL A 35 -9.07 -19.57 30.69
C VAL A 35 -9.65 -18.43 31.51
N THR A 36 -8.80 -17.50 31.95
CA THR A 36 -9.23 -16.17 32.38
C THR A 36 -9.28 -15.26 31.16
N PHE A 37 -10.46 -15.11 30.56
CA PHE A 37 -10.77 -14.02 29.63
C PHE A 37 -11.65 -13.01 30.37
N GLY A 38 -11.02 -11.93 30.84
CA GLY A 38 -11.66 -10.73 31.39
C GLY A 38 -10.91 -9.49 30.88
N PRO A 39 -11.57 -8.33 30.73
CA PRO A 39 -11.01 -7.19 30.03
C PRO A 39 -10.17 -6.32 30.98
N GLU A 40 -8.86 -6.44 30.90
CA GLU A 40 -7.91 -5.45 31.42
C GLU A 40 -7.32 -4.72 30.20
N LEU A 41 -7.73 -3.49 29.89
CA LEU A 41 -7.06 -2.27 30.35
C LEU A 41 -5.52 -2.39 30.27
N PHE A 42 -5.01 -2.40 29.05
CA PHE A 42 -3.59 -2.25 28.75
C PHE A 42 -3.11 -0.82 29.08
N TRP A 43 -2.80 -0.59 30.35
CA TRP A 43 -1.81 0.38 30.78
C TRP A 43 -0.71 -0.41 31.50
N ASN A 44 0.41 -0.65 30.81
CA ASN A 44 1.64 -1.06 31.48
C ASN A 44 2.75 -0.08 31.14
N ASN A 45 3.11 0.71 32.16
CA ASN A 45 4.48 1.16 32.35
C ASN A 45 5.35 -0.09 32.51
N TYR A 46 6.30 -0.30 31.60
CA TYR A 46 7.44 -1.16 31.89
C TYR A 46 8.73 -0.41 31.57
N SER A 47 9.41 -0.11 32.65
CA SER A 47 10.81 0.28 32.74
C SER A 47 11.70 -0.88 32.27
N ASP A 48 12.77 -0.52 31.56
CA ASP A 48 14.04 -1.23 31.38
C ASP A 48 14.00 -2.77 31.39
N VAL A 49 13.83 -3.34 30.21
CA VAL A 49 14.32 -4.69 29.89
C VAL A 49 15.16 -4.57 28.63
N ASN A 50 16.49 -4.71 28.78
CA ASN A 50 17.42 -4.88 27.67
C ASN A 50 17.03 -6.12 26.86
N PRO A 51 16.69 -6.02 25.57
CA PRO A 51 16.58 -7.19 24.72
C PRO A 51 17.98 -7.59 24.27
N SER A 52 18.38 -8.79 24.68
CA SER A 52 19.48 -9.55 24.12
C SER A 52 19.44 -9.53 22.59
N GLU A 53 20.57 -9.18 21.98
CA GLU A 53 20.87 -9.32 20.55
C GLU A 53 20.50 -10.72 20.04
N SER A 54 19.54 -10.81 19.11
CA SER A 54 19.55 -11.80 18.01
C SER A 54 18.34 -11.66 17.07
N SER A 55 18.43 -10.69 16.15
CA SER A 55 17.94 -10.79 14.78
C SER A 55 18.67 -9.72 13.96
N ASN A 56 19.18 -10.05 12.77
CA ASN A 56 20.00 -9.17 11.94
C ASN A 56 19.47 -7.73 11.86
N ASP A 57 20.09 -6.81 12.61
CA ASP A 57 19.66 -5.42 12.84
C ASP A 57 19.96 -4.47 11.65
N ASN A 58 20.22 -5.01 10.46
CA ASN A 58 20.83 -4.29 9.33
C ASN A 58 19.83 -3.90 8.23
N PHE A 59 18.60 -3.56 8.60
CA PHE A 59 17.60 -2.99 7.67
C PHE A 59 17.27 -1.54 8.04
N ILE A 60 16.72 -0.80 7.07
CA ILE A 60 16.39 0.62 7.27
C ILE A 60 15.19 0.72 8.23
N LYS A 61 15.38 1.46 9.34
CA LYS A 61 14.36 1.67 10.38
C LYS A 61 13.52 2.94 10.19
N TRP A 62 13.99 3.88 9.37
CA TRP A 62 13.25 5.08 8.99
C TRP A 62 13.65 5.50 7.58
N VAL A 63 12.71 6.09 6.83
CA VAL A 63 12.98 6.67 5.51
C VAL A 63 12.52 8.12 5.52
N ASP A 64 13.42 9.01 5.12
CA ASP A 64 13.10 10.42 4.90
C ASP A 64 12.85 10.66 3.41
N PHE A 65 11.58 10.77 3.01
CA PHE A 65 11.16 10.91 1.62
C PHE A 65 10.49 12.27 1.38
N ASN A 66 11.32 13.31 1.20
CA ASN A 66 10.85 14.68 0.95
C ASN A 66 11.10 15.13 -0.49
N ILE A 67 11.17 14.20 -1.44
CA ILE A 67 11.44 14.51 -2.86
C ILE A 67 10.22 15.20 -3.46
N THR A 68 10.42 16.35 -4.10
CA THR A 68 9.33 17.08 -4.76
C THR A 68 8.92 16.42 -6.08
N SER A 69 7.66 16.58 -6.48
CA SER A 69 7.16 16.11 -7.78
C SER A 69 7.92 16.71 -8.96
N GLU A 70 8.43 17.94 -8.82
CA GLU A 70 9.32 18.60 -9.79
C GLU A 70 10.63 17.81 -9.96
N ALA A 71 11.30 17.45 -8.86
CA ALA A 71 12.55 16.70 -8.90
C ALA A 71 12.33 15.30 -9.49
N LEU A 72 11.27 14.59 -9.06
CA LEU A 72 10.88 13.29 -9.62
C LEU A 72 10.67 13.38 -11.13
N SER A 73 9.90 14.36 -11.61
CA SER A 73 9.57 14.51 -13.03
C SER A 73 10.81 14.81 -13.87
N LYS A 74 11.72 15.64 -13.36
CA LYS A 74 12.94 16.02 -14.09
C LYS A 74 13.95 14.90 -14.17
N THR A 75 14.21 14.18 -13.09
CA THR A 75 15.14 13.04 -13.11
C THR A 75 14.56 11.86 -13.87
N ALA A 76 13.25 11.58 -13.73
CA ALA A 76 12.56 10.57 -14.53
C ALA A 76 12.65 10.88 -16.04
N LYS A 77 12.45 12.14 -16.44
CA LYS A 77 12.58 12.54 -17.85
C LYS A 77 13.99 12.29 -18.40
N LEU A 78 15.03 12.60 -17.63
CA LEU A 78 16.43 12.33 -18.02
C LEU A 78 16.68 10.84 -18.21
N ASP A 79 16.29 10.04 -17.21
CA ASP A 79 16.37 8.57 -17.24
C ASP A 79 15.67 8.02 -18.50
N ILE A 80 14.36 8.25 -18.63
CA ILE A 80 13.54 7.74 -19.74
C ILE A 80 14.09 8.19 -21.10
N THR A 81 14.44 9.48 -21.24
CA THR A 81 14.95 10.01 -22.53
C THR A 81 16.28 9.36 -22.90
N SER A 82 17.17 9.15 -21.91
CA SER A 82 18.46 8.53 -22.16
C SER A 82 18.34 7.08 -22.58
N HIS A 83 17.41 6.30 -22.00
CA HIS A 83 17.17 4.91 -22.37
C HIS A 83 16.46 4.73 -23.71
N ASN A 84 15.63 5.68 -24.13
CA ASN A 84 14.92 5.65 -25.42
C ASN A 84 15.66 6.39 -26.57
N SER A 85 16.93 6.74 -26.37
CA SER A 85 17.77 7.38 -27.41
C SER A 85 19.08 6.63 -27.60
N ASP A 86 19.81 6.95 -28.67
CA ASP A 86 21.17 6.43 -28.93
C ASP A 86 22.24 7.05 -28.01
N SER A 87 21.84 7.72 -26.92
CA SER A 87 22.78 8.29 -25.96
C SER A 87 23.65 7.19 -25.34
N GLU A 88 24.97 7.42 -25.33
CA GLU A 88 25.93 6.52 -24.66
C GLU A 88 25.71 6.46 -23.15
N ILE A 89 25.22 7.56 -22.56
CA ILE A 89 24.93 7.64 -21.13
C ILE A 89 23.48 7.24 -20.90
N LYS A 90 23.28 6.26 -20.03
CA LYS A 90 21.97 5.89 -19.50
C LYS A 90 21.88 6.35 -18.05
N TYR A 91 21.03 7.34 -17.77
CA TYR A 91 20.86 7.82 -16.40
C TYR A 91 20.01 6.84 -15.59
N ASN A 92 20.23 6.86 -14.28
CA ASN A 92 19.33 6.24 -13.31
C ASN A 92 18.77 7.34 -12.41
N TRP A 93 17.46 7.56 -12.48
CA TRP A 93 16.82 8.66 -11.74
C TRP A 93 16.98 8.56 -10.22
N ILE A 94 17.06 7.35 -9.65
CA ILE A 94 17.28 7.15 -8.20
C ILE A 94 18.70 7.56 -7.82
N GLU A 95 19.70 7.26 -8.65
CA GLU A 95 21.07 7.73 -8.42
C GLU A 95 21.16 9.27 -8.46
N LEU A 96 20.51 9.89 -9.46
CA LEU A 96 20.45 11.35 -9.57
C LEU A 96 19.82 11.98 -8.32
N LEU A 97 18.67 11.44 -7.89
CA LEU A 97 17.97 11.90 -6.69
C LEU A 97 18.82 11.71 -5.43
N SER A 98 19.52 10.58 -5.31
CA SER A 98 20.36 10.27 -4.14
C SER A 98 21.58 11.18 -4.04
N TYR A 99 22.19 11.53 -5.18
CA TYR A 99 23.24 12.53 -5.26
C TYR A 99 22.71 13.90 -4.81
N LEU A 100 21.57 14.33 -5.36
CA LEU A 100 20.96 15.62 -5.00
C LEU A 100 20.59 15.68 -3.51
N ALA A 101 20.09 14.58 -2.95
CA ALA A 101 19.81 14.44 -1.52
C ALA A 101 21.05 14.64 -0.65
N CYS A 102 22.21 14.12 -1.08
CA CYS A 102 23.48 14.38 -0.39
C CYS A 102 23.89 15.86 -0.44
N LYS A 103 23.54 16.58 -1.51
CA LYS A 103 23.86 18.00 -1.68
C LYS A 103 22.95 18.91 -0.87
N ASN A 104 21.68 18.57 -0.71
CA ASN A 104 20.67 19.39 -0.03
C ASN A 104 20.29 18.89 1.38
N GLY A 105 20.91 17.80 1.86
CA GLY A 105 20.61 17.20 3.16
C GLY A 105 19.25 16.49 3.21
N GLY A 106 18.79 15.92 2.08
CA GLY A 106 17.52 15.21 1.96
C GLY A 106 16.30 16.11 1.77
N ASN A 107 16.47 17.42 1.75
CA ASN A 107 15.38 18.40 1.67
C ASN A 107 15.25 19.00 0.27
N PHE A 108 14.21 18.61 -0.48
CA PHE A 108 13.95 19.10 -1.83
C PHE A 108 13.01 20.31 -1.90
N LYS A 109 12.57 20.89 -0.77
CA LYS A 109 11.65 22.05 -0.77
C LYS A 109 12.15 23.21 -1.63
N ASN A 110 13.47 23.40 -1.68
CA ASN A 110 14.12 24.40 -2.52
C ASN A 110 14.99 23.73 -3.60
N PHE A 111 14.47 22.69 -4.26
CA PHE A 111 15.15 22.03 -5.37
C PHE A 111 15.67 23.05 -6.39
N LYS A 112 16.95 22.91 -6.77
CA LYS A 112 17.62 23.80 -7.71
C LYS A 112 17.94 23.05 -8.99
N GLN A 113 17.36 23.50 -10.09
CA GLN A 113 17.70 22.99 -11.43
C GLN A 113 19.21 23.00 -11.68
N THR A 114 19.89 24.06 -11.24
CA THR A 114 21.34 24.24 -11.45
C THR A 114 22.20 23.18 -10.75
N ASP A 115 21.72 22.53 -9.69
CA ASP A 115 22.46 21.44 -9.05
C ASP A 115 22.29 20.13 -9.83
N LEU A 116 21.11 19.90 -10.44
CA LEU A 116 20.89 18.79 -11.37
C LEU A 116 21.69 18.99 -12.66
N ASP A 117 21.69 20.19 -13.25
CA ASP A 117 22.44 20.51 -14.46
C ASP A 117 23.94 20.23 -14.27
N LYS A 118 24.52 20.69 -13.15
CA LYS A 118 25.94 20.42 -12.83
C LYS A 118 26.25 18.92 -12.73
N LEU A 119 25.34 18.14 -12.14
CA LEU A 119 25.52 16.68 -12.05
C LEU A 119 25.50 16.06 -13.45
N VAL A 120 24.50 16.43 -14.26
CA VAL A 120 24.37 15.96 -15.64
C VAL A 120 25.60 16.32 -16.46
N ASP A 121 26.07 17.57 -16.38
CA ASP A 121 27.30 18.03 -17.05
C ASP A 121 28.51 17.19 -16.63
N GLN A 122 28.65 16.86 -15.34
CA GLN A 122 29.76 16.04 -14.84
C GLN A 122 29.72 14.62 -15.39
N LEU A 123 28.54 14.00 -15.47
CA LEU A 123 28.34 12.67 -16.04
C LEU A 123 28.61 12.68 -17.55
N GLN A 124 28.12 13.71 -18.26
CA GLN A 124 28.37 13.90 -19.69
C GLN A 124 29.85 14.08 -20.03
N ASN A 125 30.62 14.66 -19.12
CA ASN A 125 32.07 14.79 -19.25
C ASN A 125 32.85 13.54 -18.79
N GLY A 126 32.18 12.38 -18.69
CA GLY A 126 32.81 11.07 -18.48
C GLY A 126 33.08 10.69 -17.03
N LYS A 127 32.65 11.49 -16.04
CA LYS A 127 32.74 11.06 -14.63
C LYS A 127 31.68 10.01 -14.35
N SER A 128 32.04 8.99 -13.57
CA SER A 128 31.07 8.01 -13.11
C SER A 128 30.31 8.47 -11.86
N MET A 129 29.11 7.93 -11.64
CA MET A 129 28.36 8.18 -10.41
C MET A 129 29.15 7.75 -9.16
N GLN A 130 29.91 6.64 -9.27
CA GLN A 130 30.78 6.14 -8.21
C GLN A 130 31.87 7.17 -7.84
N GLU A 131 32.55 7.76 -8.82
CA GLU A 131 33.57 8.79 -8.58
C GLU A 131 32.99 10.04 -7.93
N LEU A 132 31.79 10.46 -8.35
CA LEU A 132 31.11 11.65 -7.84
C LEU A 132 30.61 11.48 -6.40
N THR A 133 30.33 10.24 -5.99
CA THR A 133 29.69 9.93 -4.71
C THR A 133 30.63 9.27 -3.69
N GLN A 134 31.87 8.94 -4.06
CA GLN A 134 32.84 8.24 -3.22
C GLN A 134 33.05 8.86 -1.82
N ASN A 135 32.94 10.19 -1.70
CA ASN A 135 33.14 10.92 -0.45
C ASN A 135 31.81 11.40 0.17
N MET A 136 30.66 10.98 -0.37
CA MET A 136 29.35 11.33 0.13
C MET A 136 28.88 10.31 1.17
N LYS A 137 29.13 10.63 2.45
CA LYS A 137 28.82 9.77 3.60
C LYS A 137 27.42 9.12 3.57
N TYR A 138 26.40 9.86 3.09
CA TYR A 138 25.00 9.41 3.13
C TYR A 138 24.45 8.94 1.79
N TYR A 139 25.27 8.82 0.74
CA TYR A 139 24.78 8.43 -0.59
C TYR A 139 24.11 7.06 -0.58
N ASN A 140 24.77 6.05 0.00
CA ASN A 140 24.21 4.70 0.08
C ASN A 140 22.89 4.65 0.88
N TYR A 141 22.76 5.48 1.92
CA TYR A 141 21.51 5.58 2.67
C TYR A 141 20.38 6.11 1.77
N TYR A 142 20.58 7.25 1.10
CA TYR A 142 19.56 7.81 0.22
C TYR A 142 19.25 6.89 -0.97
N PHE A 143 20.26 6.28 -1.57
CA PHE A 143 20.09 5.34 -2.66
C PHE A 143 19.24 4.14 -2.24
N ASN A 144 19.52 3.52 -1.10
CA ASN A 144 18.74 2.39 -0.60
C ASN A 144 17.32 2.81 -0.21
N ALA A 145 17.16 3.95 0.47
CA ALA A 145 15.86 4.46 0.88
C ALA A 145 14.98 4.80 -0.33
N TYR A 146 15.51 5.53 -1.31
CA TYR A 146 14.77 5.91 -2.52
C TYR A 146 14.53 4.71 -3.43
N SER A 147 15.45 3.74 -3.50
CA SER A 147 15.21 2.48 -4.20
C SER A 147 14.05 1.69 -3.59
N ALA A 148 13.97 1.62 -2.25
CA ALA A 148 12.86 0.94 -1.59
C ALA A 148 11.49 1.51 -1.98
N VAL A 149 11.41 2.83 -2.18
CA VAL A 149 10.19 3.55 -2.60
C VAL A 149 9.94 3.47 -4.11
N LEU A 150 10.97 3.64 -4.94
CA LEU A 150 10.80 4.02 -6.35
C LEU A 150 11.24 2.96 -7.38
N SER A 151 11.94 1.89 -7.00
CA SER A 151 12.53 0.95 -7.98
C SER A 151 11.51 0.29 -8.93
N GLY A 152 10.24 0.15 -8.52
CA GLY A 152 9.18 -0.40 -9.37
C GLY A 152 8.53 0.59 -10.33
N PHE A 153 8.88 1.88 -10.28
CA PHE A 153 8.11 2.93 -10.94
C PHE A 153 8.56 3.22 -12.38
N ILE A 154 9.84 3.02 -12.70
CA ILE A 154 10.41 3.25 -14.04
C ILE A 154 11.18 2.00 -14.47
N GLY A 155 10.99 1.57 -15.71
CA GLY A 155 11.74 0.45 -16.28
C GLY A 155 11.14 -0.03 -17.60
N ASN A 156 11.56 -1.23 -18.02
CA ASN A 156 11.03 -1.88 -19.21
C ASN A 156 9.62 -2.46 -18.96
N TYR A 157 8.75 -2.34 -19.96
CA TYR A 157 7.44 -2.96 -20.01
C TYR A 157 6.97 -3.07 -21.47
N SER A 158 6.03 -3.97 -21.75
CA SER A 158 5.33 -4.01 -23.03
C SER A 158 3.91 -3.51 -22.85
N ILE A 159 3.45 -2.62 -23.73
CA ILE A 159 2.08 -2.09 -23.70
C ILE A 159 1.35 -2.40 -25.00
N GLU A 160 0.09 -2.80 -24.87
CA GLU A 160 -0.82 -2.94 -25.99
C GLU A 160 -1.15 -1.55 -26.57
N VAL A 161 -0.93 -1.40 -27.86
CA VAL A 161 -1.30 -0.22 -28.62
C VAL A 161 -2.27 -0.62 -29.73
N GLU A 162 -3.04 0.34 -30.19
CA GLU A 162 -4.02 0.18 -31.27
C GLU A 162 -3.51 0.99 -32.46
N ASP A 163 -3.38 0.36 -33.62
CA ASP A 163 -2.98 1.03 -34.86
C ASP A 163 -4.17 1.78 -35.50
N GLU A 164 -3.92 2.52 -36.59
CA GLU A 164 -4.96 3.26 -37.32
C GLU A 164 -6.07 2.35 -37.90
N SER A 165 -5.82 1.05 -38.01
CA SER A 165 -6.77 0.05 -38.51
C SER A 165 -7.62 -0.59 -37.41
N GLY A 166 -7.34 -0.30 -36.13
CA GLY A 166 -7.98 -0.90 -34.96
C GLY A 166 -7.40 -2.27 -34.57
N THR A 167 -6.28 -2.68 -35.17
CA THR A 167 -5.57 -3.91 -34.78
C THR A 167 -4.68 -3.60 -33.58
N THR A 168 -4.63 -4.50 -32.60
CA THR A 168 -3.77 -4.34 -31.43
C THR A 168 -2.49 -5.16 -31.52
N HIS A 169 -1.38 -4.57 -31.08
CA HIS A 169 -0.08 -5.23 -30.91
C HIS A 169 0.62 -4.73 -29.66
N PHE A 170 1.63 -5.47 -29.20
CA PHE A 170 2.46 -5.04 -28.07
C PHE A 170 3.68 -4.27 -28.56
N GLU A 171 3.99 -3.16 -27.89
CA GLU A 171 5.23 -2.39 -28.06
C GLU A 171 6.03 -2.42 -26.78
N ASP A 172 7.32 -2.75 -26.88
CA ASP A 172 8.27 -2.65 -25.78
C ASP A 172 8.68 -1.19 -25.56
N LYS A 173 8.67 -0.74 -24.30
CA LYS A 173 8.99 0.62 -23.89
C LYS A 173 9.83 0.63 -22.63
N TYR A 174 10.68 1.62 -22.50
CA TYR A 174 11.29 2.00 -21.22
C TYR A 174 10.63 3.29 -20.73
N GLY A 175 9.99 3.28 -19.55
CA GLY A 175 9.19 4.41 -19.11
C GLY A 175 8.59 4.25 -17.72
N ILE A 176 7.65 5.13 -17.38
CA ILE A 176 6.90 5.05 -16.12
C ILE A 176 5.92 3.87 -16.21
N LYS A 177 6.09 2.90 -15.31
CA LYS A 177 5.24 1.72 -15.14
C LYS A 177 4.16 1.91 -14.08
N ALA A 178 4.47 2.73 -13.06
CA ALA A 178 3.51 3.00 -12.00
C ALA A 178 2.39 3.95 -12.47
N PHE A 179 1.16 3.73 -11.99
CA PHE A 179 -0.01 4.52 -12.39
C PHE A 179 -0.58 5.33 -11.23
N LEU A 180 -1.18 6.48 -11.53
CA LEU A 180 -2.04 7.18 -10.58
C LEU A 180 -3.16 6.24 -10.08
N PRO A 181 -3.47 6.21 -8.77
CA PRO A 181 -4.50 5.32 -8.21
C PRO A 181 -5.95 5.70 -8.59
N ILE A 182 -6.13 6.72 -9.44
CA ILE A 182 -7.41 7.17 -9.97
C ILE A 182 -7.39 7.09 -11.50
N ALA A 183 -8.37 6.38 -12.07
CA ALA A 183 -8.48 6.17 -13.51
C ALA A 183 -8.48 7.49 -14.31
N LYS A 184 -7.98 7.44 -15.56
CA LYS A 184 -7.96 8.58 -16.48
C LYS A 184 -9.37 9.12 -16.73
N ASN A 185 -9.49 10.44 -16.90
CA ASN A 185 -10.75 11.17 -17.11
C ASN A 185 -11.70 11.25 -15.90
N TYR A 186 -11.29 10.77 -14.72
CA TYR A 186 -11.99 11.04 -13.46
C TYR A 186 -11.32 12.18 -12.71
N ASN A 187 -12.09 13.19 -12.32
CA ASN A 187 -11.57 14.32 -11.56
C ASN A 187 -11.46 13.95 -10.07
N PHE A 188 -10.43 14.47 -9.42
CA PHE A 188 -10.24 14.39 -7.98
C PHE A 188 -9.49 15.64 -7.51
N SER A 189 -9.52 15.90 -6.21
CA SER A 189 -8.65 16.88 -5.55
C SER A 189 -7.97 16.24 -4.35
N HIS A 190 -6.83 16.76 -3.95
CA HIS A 190 -6.10 16.35 -2.74
C HIS A 190 -5.27 17.52 -2.23
N TYR A 191 -4.73 17.41 -1.03
CA TYR A 191 -3.82 18.38 -0.42
C TYR A 191 -2.81 17.64 0.46
N ASP A 192 -1.77 18.32 0.90
CA ASP A 192 -0.79 17.78 1.84
C ASP A 192 -1.45 17.57 3.21
N ASP A 193 -1.79 16.31 3.50
CA ASP A 193 -2.48 15.91 4.72
C ASP A 193 -1.81 14.71 5.42
N PHE A 194 -0.63 14.30 4.97
CA PHE A 194 0.19 13.33 5.69
C PHE A 194 0.58 13.93 7.05
N GLY A 195 0.56 13.12 8.11
CA GLY A 195 0.81 13.63 9.46
C GLY A 195 -0.37 14.36 10.11
N ALA A 196 -1.45 14.65 9.37
CA ALA A 196 -2.61 15.37 9.91
C ALA A 196 -3.29 14.58 11.03
N SER A 197 -3.84 15.30 12.02
CA SER A 197 -4.57 14.66 13.12
C SER A 197 -5.85 14.01 12.61
N ARG A 198 -6.05 12.73 12.88
CA ARG A 198 -7.29 11.99 12.66
C ARG A 198 -7.91 11.63 14.01
N SER A 199 -9.23 11.67 14.08
CA SER A 199 -9.97 11.27 15.28
C SER A 199 -11.14 10.38 14.91
N TYR A 200 -11.08 9.14 15.37
CA TYR A 200 -12.22 8.22 15.44
C TYR A 200 -11.86 7.19 16.50
N GLY A 201 -12.54 7.23 17.65
CA GLY A 201 -12.17 6.50 18.86
C GLY A 201 -11.03 7.14 19.65
N PHE A 202 -9.86 7.32 19.03
CA PHE A 202 -8.68 7.95 19.61
C PHE A 202 -7.93 8.83 18.60
N LYS A 203 -6.96 9.61 19.09
CA LYS A 203 -6.10 10.47 18.26
C LYS A 203 -5.11 9.60 17.49
N ARG A 204 -5.10 9.75 16.17
CA ARG A 204 -4.19 9.07 15.25
C ARG A 204 -3.54 10.10 14.32
N THR A 205 -2.46 9.69 13.70
CA THR A 205 -1.80 10.41 12.62
C THR A 205 -2.29 9.87 11.28
N HIS A 206 -2.44 10.73 10.29
CA HIS A 206 -2.74 10.33 8.92
C HIS A 206 -1.48 9.78 8.24
N LEU A 207 -1.50 8.53 7.80
CA LEU A 207 -0.34 7.81 7.24
C LEU A 207 -0.56 7.49 5.74
N GLY A 208 -1.08 8.47 5.02
CA GLY A 208 -1.49 8.36 3.62
C GLY A 208 -1.93 9.71 3.10
N ASN A 209 -2.62 9.71 1.96
CA ASN A 209 -3.18 10.89 1.34
C ASN A 209 -4.62 10.65 0.89
N ASP A 210 -5.51 11.61 1.19
CA ASP A 210 -6.92 11.55 0.82
C ASP A 210 -7.15 12.19 -0.55
N LEU A 211 -7.64 11.38 -1.50
CA LEU A 211 -7.97 11.79 -2.86
C LEU A 211 -9.49 11.94 -2.99
N MET A 212 -10.00 13.16 -2.79
CA MET A 212 -11.44 13.46 -2.84
C MET A 212 -11.96 13.33 -4.26
N GLY A 213 -12.99 12.49 -4.44
CA GLY A 213 -13.53 12.18 -5.75
C GLY A 213 -14.97 11.65 -5.68
N SER A 214 -15.54 11.33 -6.83
CA SER A 214 -16.91 10.81 -6.92
C SER A 214 -16.99 9.34 -6.53
N ILE A 215 -18.03 8.96 -5.79
CA ILE A 215 -18.32 7.55 -5.49
C ILE A 215 -18.46 6.78 -6.81
N GLY A 216 -17.80 5.63 -6.92
CA GLY A 216 -17.80 4.81 -8.12
C GLY A 216 -16.66 5.11 -9.09
N THR A 217 -15.81 6.12 -8.83
CA THR A 217 -14.57 6.31 -9.58
C THR A 217 -13.72 5.04 -9.54
N PRO A 218 -13.28 4.49 -10.69
CA PRO A 218 -12.41 3.31 -10.72
C PRO A 218 -11.06 3.60 -10.07
N ILE A 219 -10.68 2.75 -9.12
CA ILE A 219 -9.40 2.78 -8.41
C ILE A 219 -8.43 1.86 -9.14
N ILE A 220 -7.21 2.34 -9.30
CA ILE A 220 -6.16 1.70 -10.11
C ILE A 220 -5.04 1.14 -9.24
N ALA A 221 -4.57 -0.07 -9.53
CA ALA A 221 -3.34 -0.61 -8.95
C ALA A 221 -2.14 0.24 -9.39
N VAL A 222 -1.40 0.79 -8.43
CA VAL A 222 -0.30 1.72 -8.68
C VAL A 222 0.91 0.98 -9.24
N GLU A 223 1.24 -0.18 -8.70
CA GLU A 223 2.33 -1.05 -9.13
C GLU A 223 1.81 -2.50 -9.25
N SER A 224 2.45 -3.29 -10.11
CA SER A 224 2.22 -4.73 -10.19
C SER A 224 2.55 -5.42 -8.87
N GLY A 225 1.74 -6.41 -8.50
CA GLY A 225 1.85 -7.00 -7.18
C GLY A 225 0.90 -8.15 -6.89
N THR A 226 0.82 -8.50 -5.61
CA THR A 226 -0.09 -9.53 -5.08
C THR A 226 -1.04 -8.88 -4.09
N VAL A 227 -2.34 -9.14 -4.21
CA VAL A 227 -3.32 -8.73 -3.19
C VAL A 227 -3.05 -9.53 -1.92
N GLU A 228 -2.54 -8.89 -0.88
CA GLU A 228 -2.33 -9.53 0.43
C GLU A 228 -3.58 -9.44 1.30
N HIS A 229 -4.33 -8.36 1.15
CA HIS A 229 -5.38 -8.02 2.07
C HIS A 229 -6.60 -7.48 1.34
N LEU A 230 -7.76 -8.09 1.58
CA LEU A 230 -9.03 -7.67 0.99
C LEU A 230 -10.16 -7.86 2.00
N GLY A 231 -10.96 -6.83 2.21
CA GLY A 231 -12.12 -6.90 3.11
C GLY A 231 -12.33 -5.67 3.97
N TRP A 232 -13.15 -5.84 5.00
CA TRP A 232 -13.54 -4.78 5.93
C TRP A 232 -12.55 -4.62 7.09
N ASN A 233 -12.20 -3.38 7.42
CA ASN A 233 -11.73 -3.04 8.76
C ASN A 233 -12.46 -1.81 9.31
N GLN A 234 -12.40 -1.61 10.63
CA GLN A 234 -13.16 -0.56 11.31
C GLN A 234 -12.84 0.85 10.81
N TYR A 235 -11.58 1.13 10.47
CA TYR A 235 -11.12 2.49 10.14
C TYR A 235 -11.24 2.77 8.64
N GLY A 236 -10.62 1.93 7.83
CA GLY A 236 -10.59 1.99 6.37
C GLY A 236 -11.87 1.52 5.68
N GLY A 237 -12.78 0.83 6.37
CA GLY A 237 -13.95 0.24 5.73
C GLY A 237 -13.55 -0.86 4.75
N TRP A 238 -14.14 -0.87 3.56
CA TRP A 238 -13.67 -1.74 2.49
C TRP A 238 -12.30 -1.28 2.01
N ARG A 239 -11.34 -2.20 1.99
CA ARG A 239 -9.95 -1.92 1.62
C ARG A 239 -9.34 -2.99 0.71
N VAL A 240 -8.27 -2.60 0.02
CA VAL A 240 -7.34 -3.48 -0.70
C VAL A 240 -5.91 -3.16 -0.25
N GLY A 241 -5.14 -4.20 0.04
CA GLY A 241 -3.71 -4.13 0.30
C GLY A 241 -2.94 -4.91 -0.77
N ILE A 242 -1.99 -4.27 -1.44
CA ILE A 242 -1.19 -4.87 -2.51
C ILE A 242 0.29 -4.82 -2.15
N ARG A 243 0.95 -5.96 -2.20
CA ARG A 243 2.41 -6.13 -2.07
C ARG A 243 3.09 -6.07 -3.42
N SER A 244 4.09 -5.21 -3.57
CA SER A 244 4.94 -5.17 -4.77
C SER A 244 5.64 -6.52 -5.00
N LEU A 245 5.97 -6.81 -6.25
CA LEU A 245 6.60 -8.10 -6.61
C LEU A 245 7.96 -8.34 -5.94
N ASP A 246 8.68 -7.29 -5.55
CA ASP A 246 9.95 -7.38 -4.81
C ASP A 246 9.76 -7.45 -3.28
N GLY A 247 8.52 -7.45 -2.79
CA GLY A 247 8.17 -7.55 -1.38
C GLY A 247 8.26 -6.25 -0.56
N LYS A 248 8.85 -5.19 -1.10
CA LYS A 248 9.26 -4.03 -0.28
C LYS A 248 8.17 -3.00 -0.05
N ARG A 249 7.18 -2.90 -0.93
CA ARG A 249 6.14 -1.86 -0.92
C ARG A 249 4.79 -2.49 -0.67
N TYR A 250 4.04 -1.92 0.26
CA TYR A 250 2.66 -2.26 0.53
C TYR A 250 1.78 -1.05 0.27
N TYR A 251 0.91 -1.19 -0.73
CA TYR A 251 -0.04 -0.18 -1.15
C TYR A 251 -1.38 -0.42 -0.47
N TYR A 252 -1.88 0.60 0.21
CA TYR A 252 -3.12 0.52 0.96
C TYR A 252 -4.17 1.44 0.35
N TYR A 253 -5.29 0.85 -0.07
CA TYR A 253 -6.43 1.55 -0.66
C TYR A 253 -7.63 1.35 0.25
N ALA A 254 -8.22 2.43 0.75
CA ALA A 254 -9.33 2.35 1.69
C ALA A 254 -10.49 3.27 1.32
N HIS A 255 -11.58 3.09 2.07
CA HIS A 255 -12.85 3.79 1.92
C HIS A 255 -13.58 3.42 0.64
N LEU A 256 -13.40 2.19 0.17
CA LEU A 256 -14.00 1.70 -1.07
C LEU A 256 -15.54 1.72 -1.00
N ARG A 257 -16.16 1.67 -2.18
CA ARG A 257 -17.59 1.80 -2.40
C ARG A 257 -18.38 0.75 -1.63
N LYS A 258 -19.44 1.20 -0.97
CA LYS A 258 -20.45 0.33 -0.32
C LYS A 258 -21.12 -0.60 -1.33
N ASN A 259 -21.40 -1.84 -0.93
CA ASN A 259 -22.04 -2.93 -1.69
C ASN A 259 -21.26 -3.46 -2.91
N HIS A 260 -20.44 -2.64 -3.56
CA HIS A 260 -19.63 -3.02 -4.71
C HIS A 260 -18.22 -2.43 -4.60
N PRO A 261 -17.40 -2.88 -3.64
CA PRO A 261 -16.08 -2.30 -3.38
C PRO A 261 -15.03 -2.69 -4.41
N TYR A 262 -15.09 -3.92 -4.93
CA TYR A 262 -14.04 -4.55 -5.75
C TYR A 262 -14.52 -4.83 -7.17
N VAL A 263 -13.58 -4.95 -8.10
CA VAL A 263 -13.86 -5.56 -9.40
C VAL A 263 -14.18 -7.06 -9.22
N SER A 264 -15.05 -7.60 -10.06
CA SER A 264 -15.40 -9.03 -10.01
C SER A 264 -14.18 -9.95 -10.10
N GLY A 265 -14.13 -10.96 -9.23
CA GLY A 265 -13.07 -11.97 -9.19
C GLY A 265 -11.81 -11.58 -8.43
N LEU A 266 -11.72 -10.35 -7.89
CA LEU A 266 -10.58 -9.97 -7.06
C LEU A 266 -10.65 -10.66 -5.69
N THR A 267 -9.57 -11.34 -5.30
CA THR A 267 -9.44 -12.07 -4.04
C THR A 267 -8.05 -11.90 -3.44
N GLU A 268 -7.87 -12.20 -2.16
CA GLU A 268 -6.53 -12.33 -1.59
C GLU A 268 -5.73 -13.41 -2.35
N GLY A 269 -4.45 -13.15 -2.61
CA GLY A 269 -3.58 -13.97 -3.46
C GLY A 269 -3.67 -13.65 -4.96
N SER A 270 -4.66 -12.87 -5.41
CA SER A 270 -4.73 -12.44 -6.82
C SER A 270 -3.48 -11.64 -7.20
N LYS A 271 -2.93 -11.93 -8.39
CA LYS A 271 -1.91 -11.08 -9.02
C LYS A 271 -2.61 -9.94 -9.75
N VAL A 272 -2.09 -8.74 -9.59
CA VAL A 272 -2.55 -7.53 -10.29
C VAL A 272 -1.39 -6.94 -11.06
N THR A 273 -1.68 -6.39 -12.23
CA THR A 273 -0.72 -5.63 -13.02
C THR A 273 -0.94 -4.14 -12.76
N ALA A 274 0.15 -3.35 -12.77
CA ALA A 274 0.06 -1.91 -12.71
C ALA A 274 -0.94 -1.39 -13.76
N GLY A 275 -1.84 -0.51 -13.36
CA GLY A 275 -2.90 0.03 -14.23
C GLY A 275 -4.22 -0.76 -14.22
N ASP A 276 -4.31 -1.91 -13.57
CA ASP A 276 -5.55 -2.67 -13.42
C ASP A 276 -6.57 -1.94 -12.52
N VAL A 277 -7.86 -2.11 -12.81
CA VAL A 277 -8.94 -1.66 -11.93
C VAL A 277 -9.08 -2.66 -10.79
N ILE A 278 -8.98 -2.21 -9.54
CA ILE A 278 -9.06 -3.07 -8.35
C ILE A 278 -10.33 -2.85 -7.53
N GLY A 279 -11.05 -1.76 -7.78
CA GLY A 279 -12.23 -1.42 -7.03
C GLY A 279 -12.71 -0.01 -7.33
N TYR A 280 -13.55 0.52 -6.43
CA TYR A 280 -14.24 1.78 -6.66
C TYR A 280 -14.20 2.68 -5.44
N LEU A 281 -13.96 3.97 -5.66
CA LEU A 281 -13.95 5.01 -4.64
C LEU A 281 -15.30 5.05 -3.92
N GLY A 282 -15.26 5.20 -2.60
CA GLY A 282 -16.45 5.26 -1.77
C GLY A 282 -16.34 6.24 -0.61
N MET A 283 -16.97 5.86 0.49
CA MET A 283 -17.01 6.60 1.75
C MET A 283 -17.26 5.64 2.92
N THR A 284 -16.80 4.40 2.79
CA THR A 284 -16.99 3.38 3.83
C THR A 284 -15.92 3.44 4.90
N GLY A 285 -16.24 2.94 6.09
CA GLY A 285 -15.33 2.89 7.23
C GLY A 285 -15.95 3.52 8.45
N TYR A 286 -15.10 3.83 9.44
CA TYR A 286 -15.51 4.36 10.74
C TYR A 286 -16.73 3.66 11.34
N SER A 287 -16.68 2.32 11.35
CA SER A 287 -17.75 1.48 11.89
C SER A 287 -17.25 0.08 12.25
N THR A 288 -17.66 -0.42 13.41
CA THR A 288 -17.48 -1.83 13.78
C THR A 288 -18.39 -2.78 13.00
N LYS A 289 -19.43 -2.24 12.34
CA LYS A 289 -20.30 -2.97 11.42
C LYS A 289 -19.80 -2.80 10.00
N GLU A 290 -19.72 -3.90 9.28
CA GLU A 290 -19.32 -3.96 7.88
C GLU A 290 -20.29 -3.22 6.96
N ASN A 291 -19.76 -2.72 5.83
CA ASN A 291 -20.52 -2.16 4.72
C ASN A 291 -21.33 -0.90 5.10
N VAL A 292 -20.74 -0.05 5.95
CA VAL A 292 -21.34 1.20 6.43
C VAL A 292 -20.61 2.42 5.86
N ASN A 293 -21.39 3.44 5.50
CA ASN A 293 -20.88 4.76 5.10
C ASN A 293 -20.92 5.72 6.29
N ASN A 294 -19.79 5.93 6.97
CA ASN A 294 -19.68 6.91 8.06
C ASN A 294 -18.63 8.00 7.78
N ILE A 295 -18.02 8.00 6.60
CA ILE A 295 -17.13 9.07 6.16
C ILE A 295 -17.95 10.13 5.44
N ASN A 296 -17.76 11.40 5.80
CA ASN A 296 -18.62 12.48 5.30
C ASN A 296 -18.26 12.99 3.90
N VAL A 297 -16.98 12.87 3.51
CA VAL A 297 -16.48 13.32 2.22
C VAL A 297 -16.02 12.09 1.45
N PRO A 298 -16.63 11.74 0.30
CA PRO A 298 -16.12 10.65 -0.51
C PRO A 298 -14.68 10.90 -0.97
N HIS A 299 -13.81 9.95 -0.66
CA HIS A 299 -12.40 9.99 -1.05
C HIS A 299 -11.83 8.58 -1.12
N LEU A 300 -10.72 8.43 -1.83
CA LEU A 300 -9.83 7.30 -1.69
C LEU A 300 -8.76 7.69 -0.66
N TYR A 301 -8.63 6.93 0.42
CA TYR A 301 -7.40 6.95 1.20
C TYR A 301 -6.38 6.09 0.49
N PHE A 302 -5.23 6.67 0.15
CA PHE A 302 -4.11 5.96 -0.46
C PHE A 302 -2.87 6.08 0.42
N GLY A 303 -2.27 4.95 0.78
CA GLY A 303 -1.04 4.89 1.57
C GLY A 303 0.00 3.98 0.94
N LEU A 304 1.27 4.27 1.23
CA LEU A 304 2.42 3.46 0.86
C LEU A 304 3.26 3.19 2.12
N GLN A 305 3.37 1.92 2.49
CA GLN A 305 4.24 1.46 3.55
C GLN A 305 5.43 0.71 2.95
N LEU A 306 6.62 0.94 3.49
CA LEU A 306 7.78 0.10 3.25
C LEU A 306 7.85 -1.01 4.30
N ILE A 307 8.06 -2.23 3.83
CA ILE A 307 8.25 -3.40 4.67
C ILE A 307 9.53 -4.07 4.18
N LEU A 308 10.59 -3.84 4.92
CA LEU A 308 11.94 -4.35 4.66
C LEU A 308 12.27 -5.54 5.58
N ASP A 309 11.47 -5.69 6.64
CA ASP A 309 11.44 -6.82 7.56
C ASP A 309 10.00 -7.02 8.05
N GLU A 310 9.60 -8.27 8.27
CA GLU A 310 8.23 -8.63 8.71
C GLU A 310 7.86 -7.98 10.05
N SER A 311 8.83 -7.68 10.92
CA SER A 311 8.57 -6.97 12.18
C SER A 311 8.06 -5.53 12.00
N GLN A 312 8.14 -4.99 10.79
CA GLN A 312 7.61 -3.66 10.44
C GLN A 312 6.13 -3.68 10.08
N VAL A 313 5.52 -4.86 9.93
CA VAL A 313 4.08 -5.02 9.70
C VAL A 313 3.35 -4.81 11.03
N ASP A 314 2.44 -3.83 11.08
CA ASP A 314 1.63 -3.50 12.27
C ASP A 314 2.46 -3.29 13.57
N GLY A 315 3.72 -2.86 13.42
CA GLY A 315 4.71 -2.72 14.49
C GLY A 315 5.09 -1.27 14.81
N ASN A 316 5.86 -1.06 15.88
CA ASN A 316 6.29 0.30 16.27
C ASN A 316 7.25 0.97 15.25
N ASN A 317 7.84 0.17 14.35
CA ASN A 317 8.82 0.61 13.35
C ASN A 317 8.22 0.64 11.93
N GLU A 318 6.92 0.84 11.81
CA GLU A 318 6.26 1.08 10.53
C GLU A 318 6.89 2.25 9.79
N ILE A 319 7.11 2.09 8.49
CA ILE A 319 7.66 3.14 7.62
C ILE A 319 6.61 3.50 6.59
N TRP A 320 5.81 4.52 6.89
CA TRP A 320 4.87 5.11 5.93
C TRP A 320 5.50 6.27 5.19
N ILE A 321 5.29 6.28 3.89
CA ILE A 321 5.81 7.31 2.99
C ILE A 321 4.74 8.38 2.79
N ASP A 322 5.13 9.65 2.88
CA ASP A 322 4.31 10.73 2.39
C ASP A 322 4.22 10.65 0.85
N VAL A 323 3.05 10.25 0.38
CA VAL A 323 2.77 10.02 -1.04
C VAL A 323 2.30 11.26 -1.78
N TYR A 324 2.19 12.44 -1.15
CA TYR A 324 1.68 13.65 -1.82
C TYR A 324 2.43 13.95 -3.13
N ASN A 325 3.75 14.02 -3.07
CA ASN A 325 4.59 14.29 -4.25
C ASN A 325 4.62 13.12 -5.25
N ILE A 326 4.37 11.89 -4.78
CA ILE A 326 4.22 10.72 -5.65
C ILE A 326 2.91 10.82 -6.45
N ILE A 327 1.81 11.21 -5.82
CA ILE A 327 0.53 11.42 -6.49
C ILE A 327 0.66 12.50 -7.56
N GLU A 328 1.25 13.64 -7.22
CA GLU A 328 1.55 14.73 -8.17
C GLU A 328 2.40 14.24 -9.35
N PHE A 329 3.46 13.48 -9.09
CA PHE A 329 4.28 12.87 -10.15
C PHE A 329 3.48 11.91 -11.04
N LEU A 330 2.64 11.06 -10.44
CA LEU A 330 1.87 10.05 -11.18
C LEU A 330 0.69 10.63 -11.97
N MET A 331 0.33 11.91 -11.79
CA MET A 331 -0.70 12.57 -12.62
C MET A 331 -0.41 12.47 -14.13
N GLN A 332 0.87 12.33 -14.52
CA GLN A 332 1.29 12.15 -15.90
C GLN A 332 1.04 10.75 -16.47
N ASN A 333 0.84 9.73 -15.63
CA ASN A 333 0.61 8.34 -16.05
C ASN A 333 -0.68 7.76 -15.45
N ARG A 334 -1.76 7.77 -16.24
CA ARG A 334 -3.10 7.39 -15.80
C ARG A 334 -3.69 6.28 -16.68
N SER A 335 -4.24 5.24 -16.05
CA SER A 335 -4.84 4.11 -16.76
C SER A 335 -6.17 4.52 -17.40
N SER A 336 -6.28 4.31 -18.71
CA SER A 336 -7.57 4.47 -19.42
C SER A 336 -8.42 3.25 -19.16
N VAL A 337 -9.71 3.45 -18.86
CA VAL A 337 -10.63 2.36 -18.51
C VAL A 337 -11.90 2.43 -19.32
N PHE A 338 -12.57 1.29 -19.49
CA PHE A 338 -13.90 1.19 -20.06
C PHE A 338 -14.76 0.23 -19.25
N MET A 339 -16.09 0.40 -19.32
CA MET A 339 -17.03 -0.50 -18.67
C MET A 339 -17.13 -1.78 -19.48
N ASN A 340 -16.64 -2.89 -18.92
CA ASN A 340 -16.62 -4.20 -19.57
C ASN A 340 -17.93 -4.99 -19.35
N ASN A 341 -18.62 -4.72 -18.25
CA ASN A 341 -19.88 -5.38 -17.92
C ASN A 341 -20.92 -4.34 -17.48
N SER A 342 -22.02 -4.24 -18.22
CA SER A 342 -23.09 -3.28 -17.95
C SER A 342 -23.98 -3.68 -16.76
N GLU A 343 -24.06 -4.97 -16.44
CA GLU A 343 -24.84 -5.50 -15.32
C GLU A 343 -24.14 -5.25 -13.99
N THR A 344 -22.86 -5.66 -13.88
CA THR A 344 -22.05 -5.44 -12.68
C THR A 344 -21.51 -4.02 -12.59
N LYS A 345 -21.54 -3.27 -13.71
CA LYS A 345 -20.91 -1.96 -13.89
C LYS A 345 -19.40 -2.00 -13.64
N ASP A 346 -18.78 -3.13 -13.96
CA ASP A 346 -17.35 -3.30 -13.78
C ASP A 346 -16.55 -2.65 -14.89
N TYR A 347 -15.44 -2.03 -14.47
CA TYR A 347 -14.46 -1.41 -15.35
C TYR A 347 -13.22 -2.28 -15.44
N VAL A 348 -12.58 -2.23 -16.61
CA VAL A 348 -11.25 -2.81 -16.84
C VAL A 348 -10.37 -1.79 -17.56
N ARG A 349 -9.06 -1.98 -17.51
CA ARG A 349 -8.10 -1.18 -18.29
C ARG A 349 -8.35 -1.36 -19.79
N LYS A 350 -8.21 -0.29 -20.57
CA LYS A 350 -8.36 -0.31 -22.03
C LYS A 350 -7.19 -0.99 -22.73
N TYR A 351 -5.97 -0.75 -22.26
CA TYR A 351 -4.75 -1.24 -22.88
C TYR A 351 -4.05 -2.19 -21.92
N ASN A 352 -3.70 -3.38 -22.40
CA ASN A 352 -2.96 -4.33 -21.61
C ASN A 352 -1.50 -3.94 -21.43
N LEU A 353 -0.94 -4.32 -20.28
CA LEU A 353 0.47 -4.12 -19.93
C LEU A 353 1.06 -5.46 -19.50
N LYS A 354 2.32 -5.68 -19.86
CA LYS A 354 3.16 -6.82 -19.46
C LYS A 354 4.47 -6.28 -18.89
N GLU A 355 4.95 -6.89 -17.82
CA GLU A 355 6.18 -6.51 -17.11
C GLU A 355 7.20 -7.64 -17.08
#